data_AF-B8IV46-F1
#
_entry.id   AF-B8IV46-F1
#
_cell.length_a   1.000
_cell.length_b   1.000
_cell.length_c   1.000
_cell.angle_alpha   90.00
_cell.angle_beta   90.00
_cell.angle_gamma   90.00
#
_symmetry.space_group_name_H-M   'P 1'
#
loop_
_entity.id
_entity.type
_entity.pdbx_description
1 polymer ?
#
loop_
_entity_poly.entity_id
_entity_poly.type
_entity_poly.pdbx_seq_one_letter_code
_entity_poly.pdbx_strand_id
1 'polypeptide(L)'
;MKRKSKTRTEIADILLQHIRRVPGGEHIKGIRIGPRTDVTVLPSFVIDVDAQAGDEANTAVDAIRRMMPILYEIYDVKNFAVH
;
A
#
# COMPACT_ATOMS: atom_id res chain seq x y z
N MET A 1 7.84 19.32 12.51
CA MET A 1 8.03 19.04 11.06
C MET A 1 6.68 18.88 10.40
N LYS A 2 6.37 19.62 9.33
CA LYS A 2 5.16 19.35 8.53
C LYS A 2 5.39 18.04 7.75
N ARG A 3 4.54 17.04 7.93
CA ARG A 3 4.58 15.81 7.13
C ARG A 3 4.35 16.19 5.66
N LYS A 4 5.10 15.58 4.74
CA LYS A 4 4.85 15.79 3.30
C LYS A 4 3.49 15.19 2.96
N SER A 5 2.64 15.96 2.28
CA SER A 5 1.36 15.43 1.84
C SER A 5 1.53 14.52 0.62
N LYS A 6 0.77 13.43 0.57
CA LYS A 6 0.78 12.45 -0.54
C LYS A 6 -0.63 12.06 -0.92
N THR A 7 -0.82 11.66 -2.17
CA THR A 7 -2.05 11.03 -2.64
C THR A 7 -1.99 9.51 -2.44
N ARG A 8 -3.14 8.84 -2.50
CA ARG A 8 -3.20 7.37 -2.45
C ARG A 8 -2.38 6.71 -3.55
N THR A 9 -2.45 7.25 -4.77
CA THR A 9 -1.69 6.75 -5.91
C THR A 9 -0.20 6.86 -5.64
N GLU A 10 0.28 7.99 -5.10
CA GLU A 10 1.69 8.11 -4.75
C GLU A 10 2.12 7.14 -3.64
N ILE A 11 1.27 6.86 -2.65
CA ILE A 11 1.57 5.85 -1.63
C ILE A 11 1.65 4.46 -2.25
N ALA A 12 0.71 4.12 -3.14
CA ALA A 12 0.72 2.86 -3.87
C ALA A 12 1.98 2.73 -4.74
N ASP A 13 2.41 3.80 -5.42
CA ASP A 13 3.63 3.81 -6.23
C ASP A 13 4.88 3.62 -5.38
N ILE A 14 4.97 4.29 -4.22
CA ILE A 14 6.08 4.13 -3.27
C ILE A 14 6.15 2.67 -2.79
N LEU A 15 5.01 2.08 -2.40
CA LEU A 15 4.94 0.68 -1.98
C LEU A 15 5.36 -0.26 -3.10
N LEU A 16 4.86 -0.04 -4.31
CA LEU A 16 5.15 -0.89 -5.47
C LEU A 16 6.63 -0.83 -5.85
N GLN A 17 7.24 0.35 -5.83
CA GLN A 17 8.68 0.50 -6.08
C GLN A 17 9.54 -0.19 -5.01
N HIS A 18 9.11 -0.12 -3.75
CA HIS A 18 9.84 -0.76 -2.67
C HIS A 18 9.70 -2.28 -2.73
N ILE A 19 8.48 -2.79 -2.95
CA ILE A 19 8.21 -4.23 -2.87
C ILE A 19 8.87 -5.01 -3.99
N ARG A 20 9.14 -4.40 -5.14
CA ARG A 20 9.94 -5.00 -6.22
C ARG A 20 11.35 -5.45 -5.80
N ARG A 21 11.84 -5.05 -4.63
CA ARG A 21 13.13 -5.47 -4.06
C ARG A 21 13.01 -6.55 -2.99
N VAL A 22 11.79 -6.97 -2.67
CA VAL A 22 11.48 -8.02 -1.69
C VAL A 22 11.24 -9.33 -2.45
N PRO A 23 11.63 -10.50 -1.89
CA PRO A 23 11.30 -11.79 -2.48
C PRO A 23 9.79 -11.91 -2.78
N GLY A 24 9.46 -12.28 -4.03
CA GLY A 24 8.09 -12.38 -4.51
C GLY A 24 7.47 -11.06 -4.98
N GLY A 25 8.22 -9.96 -4.88
CA GLY A 25 7.78 -8.62 -5.27
C GLY A 25 7.58 -8.44 -6.77
N GLU A 26 8.29 -9.22 -7.58
CA GLU A 26 8.15 -9.32 -9.03
C GLU A 26 6.75 -9.78 -9.47
N HIS A 27 6.04 -10.51 -8.60
CA HIS A 27 4.68 -10.98 -8.85
C HIS A 27 3.60 -9.96 -8.48
N ILE A 28 3.96 -8.83 -7.85
CA ILE A 28 3.01 -7.78 -7.50
C ILE A 28 2.83 -6.83 -8.69
N LYS A 29 1.67 -6.92 -9.34
CA LYS A 29 1.33 -6.12 -10.52
C LYS A 29 0.92 -4.69 -10.17
N GLY A 30 0.28 -4.52 -9.02
CA GLY A 30 -0.20 -3.22 -8.59
C GLY A 30 -0.81 -3.23 -7.20
N ILE A 31 -1.00 -2.02 -6.66
CA ILE A 31 -1.63 -1.80 -5.37
C ILE A 31 -2.69 -0.73 -5.56
N ARG A 32 -3.92 -0.99 -5.11
CA ARG A 32 -5.02 -0.01 -5.13
C ARG A 32 -5.45 0.27 -3.70
N ILE A 33 -5.39 1.53 -3.30
CA ILE A 33 -5.75 1.95 -1.95
C ILE A 33 -7.12 2.63 -2.00
N GLY A 34 -8.05 2.16 -1.17
CA GLY A 34 -9.37 2.74 -0.97
C GLY A 34 -9.30 4.07 -0.22
N PRO A 35 -10.39 4.86 -0.22
CA PRO A 35 -10.46 6.05 0.63
C PRO A 35 -10.35 5.64 2.10
N ARG A 36 -9.81 6.53 2.93
CA ARG A 36 -9.91 6.36 4.38
C ARG A 36 -11.26 6.94 4.81
N THR A 37 -12.00 6.14 5.57
CA THR A 37 -13.24 6.56 6.23
C THR A 37 -12.95 6.91 7.68
N ASP A 38 -13.87 7.63 8.31
CA ASP A 38 -13.88 7.95 9.75
C ASP A 38 -13.92 6.71 10.64
N VAL A 39 -14.54 5.62 10.16
CA VAL A 39 -14.66 4.35 10.89
C VAL A 39 -13.39 3.49 10.95
N THR A 40 -12.36 3.76 10.13
CA THR A 40 -11.12 2.95 10.12
C THR A 40 -9.84 3.76 10.28
N VAL A 41 -8.90 3.22 11.07
CA VAL A 41 -7.58 3.82 11.28
C VAL A 41 -6.75 3.77 9.97
N LEU A 42 -6.90 2.70 9.19
CA LEU A 42 -6.24 2.51 7.90
C LEU A 42 -7.28 2.31 6.78
N PRO A 43 -6.99 2.78 5.56
CA PRO A 43 -7.84 2.50 4.42
C PRO A 43 -7.79 1.01 4.05
N SER A 44 -8.84 0.54 3.39
CA SER A 44 -8.79 -0.75 2.68
C SER A 44 -7.81 -0.64 1.50
N PHE A 45 -7.22 -1.77 1.12
CA PHE A 45 -6.38 -1.84 -0.08
C PHE A 45 -6.46 -3.23 -0.71
N VAL A 46 -6.19 -3.27 -2.00
CA VAL A 46 -6.15 -4.47 -2.82
C VAL A 46 -4.76 -4.58 -3.43
N ILE A 47 -4.16 -5.76 -3.35
CA ILE A 47 -2.90 -6.09 -3.98
C ILE A 47 -3.23 -6.96 -5.19
N ASP A 48 -2.79 -6.54 -6.37
CA ASP A 48 -2.88 -7.32 -7.60
C ASP A 48 -1.64 -8.20 -7.70
N VAL A 49 -1.84 -9.51 -7.66
CA VAL A 49 -0.80 -10.54 -7.63
C VAL A 49 -0.93 -11.39 -8.89
N ASP A 50 0.19 -11.79 -9.49
CA ASP A 50 0.15 -12.75 -10.58
C ASP A 50 -0.56 -14.04 -10.16
N ALA A 51 -1.51 -14.50 -10.99
CA ALA A 51 -2.25 -15.73 -10.75
C ALA A 51 -1.33 -16.97 -10.66
N GLN A 52 -0.15 -16.91 -11.30
CA GLN A 52 0.83 -18.00 -11.28
C GLN A 52 1.78 -17.95 -10.07
N ALA A 53 1.77 -16.86 -9.28
CA ALA A 53 2.72 -16.69 -8.18
C ALA A 53 2.53 -17.68 -7.04
N GLY A 54 1.31 -18.20 -6.85
CA GLY A 54 0.99 -19.06 -5.71
C GLY A 54 1.47 -18.44 -4.40
N ASP A 55 2.27 -19.21 -3.65
CA ASP A 55 2.83 -18.77 -2.36
C ASP A 55 4.08 -17.90 -2.48
N GLU A 56 4.68 -17.77 -3.66
CA GLU A 56 5.93 -17.02 -3.87
C GLU A 56 5.74 -15.53 -3.55
N ALA A 57 4.54 -15.00 -3.78
CA ALA A 57 4.18 -13.61 -3.47
C ALA A 57 3.88 -13.35 -1.98
N ASN A 58 3.74 -14.38 -1.12
CA ASN A 58 3.30 -14.21 0.27
C ASN A 58 4.23 -13.28 1.06
N THR A 59 5.55 -13.42 0.87
CA THR A 59 6.54 -12.55 1.53
C THR A 59 6.34 -11.09 1.13
N ALA A 60 6.09 -10.82 -0.15
CA ALA A 60 5.83 -9.48 -0.66
C ALA A 60 4.51 -8.90 -0.14
N VAL A 61 3.44 -9.71 -0.14
CA VAL A 61 2.12 -9.33 0.39
C VAL A 61 2.19 -8.94 1.86
N ASP A 62 2.89 -9.72 2.67
CA ASP A 62 3.04 -9.43 4.10
C ASP A 62 3.91 -8.19 4.36
N ALA A 63 4.94 -7.97 3.54
CA ALA A 63 5.72 -6.74 3.60
C ALA A 63 4.86 -5.51 3.26
N ILE A 64 4.00 -5.55 2.24
CA ILE A 64 3.05 -4.46 1.92
C ILE A 64 2.14 -4.18 3.12
N ARG A 65 1.57 -5.22 3.75
CA ARG A 65 0.69 -5.08 4.92
C ARG A 65 1.38 -4.38 6.10
N ARG A 66 2.66 -4.68 6.33
CA ARG A 66 3.47 -4.05 7.39
C ARG A 66 3.86 -2.61 7.07
N MET A 67 4.12 -2.31 5.79
CA MET A 67 4.54 -0.97 5.36
C MET A 67 3.39 0.04 5.31
N MET A 68 2.16 -0.40 5.01
CA MET A 68 1.01 0.48 4.89
C MET A 68 0.80 1.41 6.10
N PRO A 69 0.74 0.93 7.37
CA PRO A 69 0.60 1.81 8.53
C PRO A 69 1.76 2.80 8.66
N ILE A 70 3.00 2.36 8.42
CA ILE A 70 4.20 3.20 8.52
C ILE A 70 4.12 4.38 7.54
N LEU A 71 3.71 4.14 6.30
CA LEU A 71 3.58 5.21 5.31
C LEU A 71 2.46 6.20 5.68
N TYR A 72 1.36 5.72 6.27
CA TYR A 72 0.27 6.57 6.75
C TYR A 72 0.61 7.34 8.04
N GLU A 73 1.61 6.89 8.79
CA GLU A 73 2.20 7.65 9.89
C GLU A 73 3.22 8.69 9.41
N ILE A 74 3.99 8.39 8.36
CA ILE A 74 5.02 9.30 7.84
C ILE A 74 4.41 10.42 7.00
N TYR A 75 3.44 10.09 6.15
CA TYR A 75 2.85 11.00 5.19
C TYR A 75 1.47 11.46 5.62
N ASP A 76 1.17 12.73 5.34
CA ASP A 76 -0.19 13.24 5.42
C ASP A 76 -0.92 12.87 4.13
N VAL A 77 -1.57 11.71 4.14
CA VAL A 77 -2.23 11.20 2.94
C VAL A 77 -3.56 11.92 2.76
N LYS A 78 -3.69 12.70 1.68
CA LYS A 78 -4.93 13.42 1.31
C LYS A 78 -6.01 12.40 0.96
N ASN A 79 -6.76 11.95 1.96
CA ASN A 79 -7.49 10.68 1.87
C ASN A 79 -8.91 10.67 2.47
N PHE A 80 -9.55 11.83 2.61
CA PHE A 80 -10.88 11.87 3.22
C PHE A 80 -11.97 11.85 2.16
N ALA A 81 -12.66 10.71 2.07
CA ALA A 81 -14.05 10.70 1.64
C ALA A 81 -14.88 10.88 2.91
N VAL A 82 -15.53 12.03 3.06
CA VAL A 82 -16.50 12.24 4.14
C VAL A 82 -17.77 11.50 3.72
N HIS A 83 -18.23 10.57 4.55
CA HIS A 83 -19.59 10.04 4.42
C HIS A 83 -20.58 11.00 5.07
#